data_AF-A0AB34J673-F1
#
_entry.id   AF-A0AB34J673-F1
#
_cell.length_a   1.000
_cell.length_b   1.000
_cell.length_c   1.000
_cell.angle_alpha   90.00
_cell.angle_beta   90.00
_cell.angle_gamma   90.00
#
_symmetry.space_group_name_H-M   'P 1'
#
loop_
_entity.id
_entity.type
_entity.pdbx_description
1 polymer ?
#
loop_
_entity_poly.entity_id
_entity_poly.type
_entity_poly.pdbx_seq_one_letter_code
_entity_poly.pdbx_strand_id
1 'polypeptide(L)'
;MSSSFSANQFDSAFLPKRLCNWETPAARMKTPVHKGRGFRTKTIVNENGHLTSSASKLNNSFSTGYESNGPKRWPDAQHTPNAPYGGSSSMGYKGISTSYLPISTVPIKNNPDVPSETNFH
;
A
#
# COMPACT_ATOMS: atom_id res chain seq x y z
N MET A 1 16.01 0.31 -15.44
CA MET A 1 16.26 1.76 -15.57
C MET A 1 16.08 2.14 -17.02
N SER A 2 15.33 3.19 -17.32
CA SER A 2 15.22 3.73 -18.68
C SER A 2 16.00 5.03 -18.80
N SER A 3 16.53 5.31 -19.98
CA SER A 3 17.19 6.57 -20.31
C SER A 3 16.67 7.05 -21.66
N SER A 4 16.62 8.38 -21.82
CA SER A 4 16.25 9.03 -23.07
C SER A 4 17.51 9.63 -23.69
N PHE A 5 17.81 9.23 -24.92
CA PHE A 5 18.95 9.75 -25.68
C PHE A 5 18.47 10.85 -26.64
N SER A 6 19.34 11.81 -26.92
CA SER A 6 19.09 12.80 -27.96
C SER A 6 19.06 12.11 -29.33
N ALA A 7 17.98 12.33 -30.06
CA ALA A 7 17.80 11.96 -31.45
C ALA A 7 18.07 13.16 -32.39
N ASN A 8 18.89 14.13 -31.92
CA ASN A 8 19.29 15.34 -32.63
C ASN A 8 18.08 16.06 -33.27
N GLN A 9 17.91 15.92 -34.58
CA GLN A 9 16.89 16.60 -35.38
C GLN A 9 15.46 16.30 -34.93
N PHE A 10 15.22 15.13 -34.33
CA PHE A 10 13.88 14.72 -33.92
C PHE A 10 13.51 15.13 -32.49
N ASP A 11 14.45 15.62 -31.69
CA ASP A 11 14.21 15.96 -30.28
C ASP A 11 13.09 16.99 -30.10
N SER A 12 12.98 17.92 -31.05
CA SER A 12 11.94 18.95 -31.03
C SER A 12 10.52 18.37 -31.06
N ALA A 13 10.29 17.19 -31.64
CA ALA A 13 8.98 16.56 -31.70
C ALA A 13 8.62 15.84 -30.39
N PHE A 14 9.62 15.38 -29.64
CA PHE A 14 9.45 14.60 -28.42
C PHE A 14 9.52 15.44 -27.13
N LEU A 15 9.40 16.76 -27.24
CA LEU A 15 9.27 17.63 -26.09
C LEU A 15 7.99 17.29 -25.29
N PRO A 16 8.03 17.26 -23.95
CA PRO A 16 6.87 16.89 -23.11
C PRO A 16 5.58 17.64 -23.47
N LYS A 17 5.68 18.95 -23.71
CA LYS A 17 4.53 19.80 -24.12
C LYS A 17 3.90 19.36 -25.45
N ARG A 18 4.69 18.86 -26.41
CA ARG A 18 4.19 18.36 -27.71
C ARG A 18 3.56 16.98 -27.60
N LEU A 19 3.93 16.22 -26.58
CA LEU A 19 3.31 14.96 -26.22
C LEU A 19 2.11 15.15 -25.27
N CYS A 20 1.58 16.37 -25.18
CA CYS A 20 0.47 16.74 -24.30
C CYS A 20 0.72 16.47 -22.81
N ASN A 21 1.99 16.35 -22.39
CA ASN A 21 2.35 16.34 -20.99
C ASN A 21 2.46 17.78 -20.48
N TRP A 22 1.46 18.20 -19.72
CA TRP A 22 1.39 19.51 -19.07
C TRP A 22 1.90 19.51 -17.62
N GLU A 23 2.24 18.34 -17.09
CA GLU A 23 2.87 18.22 -15.78
C GLU A 23 4.37 18.55 -15.87
N THR A 24 5.01 18.69 -14.72
CA THR A 24 6.47 18.85 -14.65
C THR A 24 7.13 17.58 -15.18
N PRO A 25 7.88 17.64 -16.31
CA PRO A 25 8.45 16.46 -16.91
C PRO A 25 9.48 15.82 -15.97
N ALA A 26 9.55 14.50 -16.02
CA ALA A 26 10.46 13.76 -15.16
C ALA A 26 11.91 14.11 -15.52
N ALA A 27 12.62 14.81 -14.63
CA ALA A 27 14.05 15.14 -14.75
C ALA A 27 14.96 13.91 -14.54
N ARG A 28 14.54 12.74 -15.03
CA ARG A 28 15.32 11.48 -14.97
C ARG A 28 16.49 11.47 -15.95
N MET A 29 16.57 12.49 -16.82
CA MET A 29 17.70 12.71 -17.70
C MET A 29 18.94 13.14 -16.90
N LYS A 30 19.61 12.19 -16.24
CA LYS A 30 21.06 12.21 -16.31
C LYS A 30 21.38 11.88 -17.75
N THR A 31 21.66 12.89 -18.57
CA THR A 31 22.13 12.66 -19.94
C THR A 31 23.28 11.67 -19.84
N PRO A 32 23.15 10.43 -20.36
CA PRO A 32 24.23 9.49 -20.29
C PRO A 32 25.40 10.12 -21.04
N VAL A 33 26.46 10.45 -20.31
CA VAL A 33 27.65 11.08 -20.89
C VAL A 33 28.18 10.10 -21.91
N HIS A 34 28.18 10.51 -23.18
CA HIS A 34 28.68 9.67 -24.27
C HIS A 34 30.18 9.47 -24.03
N LYS A 35 30.55 8.31 -23.48
CA LYS A 35 31.97 7.96 -23.32
C LYS A 35 32.52 7.63 -24.70
N GLY A 36 33.69 8.18 -25.01
CA GLY A 36 34.41 7.90 -26.25
C GLY A 36 34.75 6.41 -26.39
N ARG A 37 35.02 5.98 -27.63
CA ARG A 37 35.44 4.60 -27.92
C ARG A 37 36.77 4.28 -27.21
N GLY A 38 36.85 3.16 -26.50
CA GLY A 38 38.12 2.71 -25.86
C GLY A 38 37.97 1.93 -24.56
N PHE A 39 36.80 1.97 -23.91
CA PHE A 39 36.57 1.25 -22.66
C PHE A 39 35.96 -0.14 -22.92
N ARG A 40 36.58 -1.19 -22.35
CA ARG A 40 36.01 -2.54 -22.33
C ARG A 40 34.90 -2.62 -21.27
N THR A 41 33.74 -3.14 -21.65
CA THR A 41 32.65 -3.46 -20.72
C THR A 41 33.04 -4.64 -19.84
N LYS A 42 32.80 -4.54 -18.52
CA LYS A 42 32.99 -5.63 -17.56
C LYS A 42 31.63 -6.11 -17.07
N THR A 43 31.49 -7.42 -16.92
CA THR A 43 30.29 -8.02 -16.33
C THR A 43 30.27 -7.75 -14.83
N ILE A 44 29.15 -7.21 -14.33
CA ILE A 44 28.95 -6.88 -12.90
C ILE A 44 27.92 -7.80 -12.22
N VAL A 45 27.43 -8.79 -12.96
CA VAL A 45 26.34 -9.69 -12.56
C VAL A 45 26.77 -11.13 -12.83
N ASN A 46 26.34 -12.07 -11.98
CA ASN A 46 26.52 -13.50 -12.22
C ASN A 46 25.44 -14.06 -13.18
N GLU A 47 25.53 -15.34 -13.50
CA GLU A 47 24.61 -16.04 -14.41
C GLU A 47 23.14 -16.03 -13.92
N ASN A 48 22.93 -15.90 -12.61
CA ASN A 48 21.62 -15.88 -11.97
C ASN A 48 21.01 -14.47 -11.85
N GLY A 49 21.70 -13.43 -12.34
CA GLY A 49 21.20 -12.05 -12.26
C GLY A 49 21.54 -11.30 -10.96
N HIS A 50 22.36 -11.87 -10.06
CA HIS A 50 22.81 -11.21 -8.84
C HIS A 50 24.12 -10.43 -9.07
N LEU A 51 24.22 -9.26 -8.44
CA LEU A 51 25.44 -8.44 -8.48
C LEU A 51 26.61 -9.17 -7.83
N THR A 52 27.80 -9.06 -8.43
CA THR A 52 29.04 -9.55 -7.83
C THR A 52 29.39 -8.75 -6.57
N SER A 53 30.06 -9.36 -5.60
CA SER A 53 30.46 -8.69 -4.33
C SER A 53 31.33 -7.42 -4.57
N SER A 54 32.02 -7.37 -5.71
CA SER A 54 32.81 -6.22 -6.14
C SER A 54 32.00 -5.01 -6.65
N ALA A 55 30.70 -5.18 -6.93
CA ALA A 55 29.85 -4.11 -7.44
C ALA A 55 29.18 -3.34 -6.29
N SER A 56 29.45 -2.04 -6.19
CA SER A 56 28.75 -1.16 -5.25
C SER A 56 27.28 -1.01 -5.68
N LYS A 57 26.35 -1.15 -4.74
CA LYS A 57 24.91 -0.96 -4.94
C LYS A 57 24.31 -0.11 -3.82
N LEU A 58 23.18 0.54 -4.13
CA LEU A 58 22.33 1.11 -3.09
C LEU A 58 21.71 -0.02 -2.26
N ASN A 59 21.58 0.17 -0.95
CA ASN A 59 21.03 -0.83 -0.03
C ASN A 59 19.59 -1.23 -0.40
N ASN A 60 18.79 -0.28 -0.88
CA ASN A 60 17.42 -0.49 -1.31
C ASN A 60 17.13 0.34 -2.56
N SER A 61 16.45 -0.25 -3.55
CA SER A 61 15.98 0.42 -4.77
C SER A 61 14.45 0.42 -4.91
N PHE A 62 13.73 -0.09 -3.90
CA PHE A 62 12.28 0.02 -3.83
C PHE A 62 11.87 1.48 -3.57
N SER A 63 10.82 1.95 -4.27
CA SER A 63 10.31 3.31 -4.12
C SER A 63 9.48 3.45 -2.85
N THR A 64 9.84 4.38 -1.97
CA THR A 64 9.14 4.61 -0.70
C THR A 64 8.18 5.80 -0.69
N GLY A 65 8.21 6.66 -1.71
CA GLY A 65 7.53 7.98 -1.65
C GLY A 65 6.39 8.24 -2.64
N TYR A 66 6.27 7.46 -3.72
CA TYR A 66 5.19 7.66 -4.70
C TYR A 66 3.98 6.76 -4.43
N GLU A 67 4.20 5.56 -3.91
CA GLU A 67 3.14 4.60 -3.58
C GLU A 67 2.26 5.05 -2.41
N SER A 68 2.79 5.92 -1.53
CA SER A 68 2.00 6.56 -0.48
C SER A 68 0.99 7.58 -1.02
N ASN A 69 1.27 8.17 -2.19
CA ASN A 69 0.44 9.20 -2.83
C ASN A 69 -0.49 8.64 -3.92
N GLY A 70 -0.36 7.36 -4.26
CA GLY A 70 -1.27 6.71 -5.19
C GLY A 70 -2.68 6.58 -4.59
N PRO A 71 -3.74 6.60 -5.43
CA PRO A 71 -5.07 6.32 -4.95
C PRO A 71 -5.10 4.92 -4.35
N LYS A 72 -5.53 4.81 -3.09
CA LYS A 72 -5.73 3.51 -2.45
C LYS A 72 -6.80 2.76 -3.22
N ARG A 73 -6.58 1.45 -3.37
CA ARG A 73 -7.51 0.55 -4.06
C ARG A 73 -8.35 -0.18 -3.02
N TRP A 74 -9.50 -0.70 -3.44
CA TRP A 74 -10.24 -1.70 -2.65
C TRP A 74 -9.27 -2.81 -2.19
N PRO A 75 -9.37 -3.31 -0.94
CA PRO A 75 -10.46 -3.19 0.03
C PRO A 75 -10.30 -2.07 1.08
N ASP A 76 -9.43 -1.08 0.86
CA ASP A 76 -9.22 0.01 1.82
C ASP A 76 -10.46 0.92 1.94
N ALA A 77 -11.34 0.59 2.89
CA ALA A 77 -12.62 1.25 3.10
C ALA A 77 -12.49 2.70 3.57
N GLN A 78 -11.38 3.08 4.22
CA GLN A 78 -11.16 4.45 4.68
C GLN A 78 -10.79 5.39 3.53
N HIS A 79 -10.18 4.85 2.48
CA HIS A 79 -9.61 5.64 1.39
C HIS A 79 -10.38 5.50 0.07
N THR A 80 -11.50 4.76 0.08
CA THR A 80 -12.44 4.64 -1.05
C THR A 80 -13.82 5.19 -0.66
N PRO A 81 -13.97 6.51 -0.43
CA PRO A 81 -15.20 7.09 0.13
C PRO A 81 -16.45 6.90 -0.76
N ASN A 82 -16.25 6.62 -2.05
CA ASN A 82 -17.34 6.36 -3.00
C ASN A 82 -17.68 4.86 -3.13
N ALA A 83 -16.90 3.97 -2.52
CA ALA A 83 -17.20 2.55 -2.52
C ALA A 83 -18.28 2.25 -1.45
N PRO A 84 -19.32 1.47 -1.77
CA PRO A 84 -20.32 1.09 -0.77
C PRO A 84 -19.66 0.30 0.36
N TYR A 85 -19.85 0.75 1.60
CA TYR A 85 -19.35 0.05 2.77
C TYR A 85 -20.17 -1.22 3.00
N GLY A 86 -19.49 -2.38 2.98
CA GLY A 86 -20.12 -3.70 3.14
C GLY A 86 -20.53 -4.06 4.58
N GLY A 87 -20.34 -3.15 5.55
CA GLY A 87 -20.57 -3.44 6.97
C GLY A 87 -19.37 -4.14 7.64
N SER A 88 -19.39 -4.16 8.96
CA SER A 88 -18.53 -5.03 9.77
C SER A 88 -19.39 -5.82 10.74
N SER A 89 -19.05 -7.09 10.95
CA SER A 89 -19.75 -7.94 11.92
C SER A 89 -18.91 -8.09 13.18
N SER A 90 -19.53 -7.88 14.34
CA SER A 90 -18.96 -8.22 15.65
C SER A 90 -19.68 -9.43 16.24
N MET A 91 -18.96 -10.25 17.01
CA MET A 91 -19.58 -11.35 17.75
C MET A 91 -20.51 -10.81 18.83
N GLY A 92 -21.78 -11.25 18.83
CA GLY A 92 -22.76 -10.87 19.84
C GLY A 92 -22.46 -11.51 21.21
N TYR A 93 -22.86 -10.82 22.28
CA TYR A 93 -22.87 -11.39 23.63
C TYR A 93 -24.15 -12.22 23.83
N LYS A 94 -24.03 -13.39 24.46
CA LYS A 94 -25.15 -14.34 24.65
C LYS A 94 -26.21 -13.87 25.66
N GLY A 95 -25.99 -12.75 26.34
CA GLY A 95 -26.84 -12.28 27.44
C GLY A 95 -26.26 -12.66 28.81
N ILE A 96 -26.87 -12.12 29.86
CA ILE A 96 -26.49 -12.34 31.25
C ILE A 96 -26.59 -13.84 31.54
N SER A 97 -25.49 -14.44 32.00
CA SER A 97 -25.48 -15.84 32.38
C SER A 97 -26.30 -16.04 33.64
N THR A 98 -27.34 -16.87 33.56
CA THR A 98 -28.17 -17.28 34.70
C THR A 98 -28.03 -18.79 34.92
N SER A 99 -28.65 -19.31 35.97
CA SER A 99 -28.82 -20.76 36.17
C SER A 99 -29.87 -21.37 35.22
N TYR A 100 -30.59 -20.55 34.46
CA TYR A 100 -31.55 -20.95 33.44
C TYR A 100 -31.11 -20.40 32.07
N LEU A 101 -32.06 -20.08 31.18
CA LEU A 101 -31.77 -19.45 29.89
C LEU A 101 -31.10 -18.07 30.08
N PRO A 102 -30.07 -17.73 29.27
CA PRO A 102 -29.50 -16.39 29.27
C PRO A 102 -30.56 -15.34 28.93
N ILE A 103 -30.50 -14.21 29.63
CA ILE A 103 -31.45 -13.11 29.46
C ILE A 103 -30.71 -11.81 29.13
N SER A 104 -31.34 -10.93 28.37
CA SER A 104 -30.78 -9.60 28.06
C SER A 104 -31.18 -8.53 29.08
N THR A 105 -32.07 -8.86 30.01
CA THR A 105 -32.67 -7.94 30.98
C THR A 105 -32.47 -8.42 32.41
N VAL A 106 -32.33 -7.49 33.36
CA VAL A 106 -32.21 -7.82 34.79
C VAL A 106 -33.61 -7.84 35.41
N PRO A 107 -34.09 -8.97 35.95
CA PRO A 107 -35.38 -9.02 36.63
C PRO A 107 -35.31 -8.34 38.01
N ILE A 108 -36.41 -7.71 38.41
CA ILE A 108 -36.57 -7.20 39.79
C ILE A 108 -36.73 -8.40 40.72
N LYS A 109 -35.95 -8.43 41.80
CA LYS A 109 -36.06 -9.46 42.84
C LYS A 109 -37.29 -9.15 43.71
N ASN A 110 -38.12 -10.16 43.95
CA ASN A 110 -39.26 -10.04 44.88
C ASN A 110 -38.81 -9.79 46.33
N ASN A 111 -37.61 -10.23 46.70
CA ASN A 111 -37.00 -9.96 48.00
C ASN A 111 -35.52 -9.56 47.84
N PRO A 112 -35.14 -8.30 48.12
CA PRO A 112 -33.77 -7.82 47.95
C PRO A 112 -32.77 -8.39 48.98
N ASP A 113 -33.27 -8.92 50.10
CA ASP A 113 -32.43 -9.33 51.24
C ASP A 113 -31.94 -10.79 51.18
N VAL A 114 -32.45 -11.58 50.22
CA VAL A 114 -32.04 -12.98 50.03
C VAL A 114 -31.18 -13.10 48.77
N PRO A 115 -29.87 -13.35 48.88
CA PRO A 115 -28.95 -13.30 47.74
C PRO A 115 -29.17 -14.42 46.70
N SER A 116 -29.86 -15.51 47.06
CA SER A 116 -29.91 -16.76 46.29
C SER A 116 -31.19 -17.02 45.49
N GLU A 117 -32.24 -16.22 45.62
CA GLU A 117 -33.53 -16.53 44.99
C GLU A 117 -33.83 -15.61 43.80
N THR A 118 -33.91 -16.21 42.61
CA THR A 118 -34.39 -15.54 41.39
C THR A 118 -35.55 -16.37 40.85
N ASN A 119 -36.73 -15.77 40.72
CA ASN A 119 -37.90 -16.43 40.14
C ASN A 119 -37.85 -16.31 38.61
N PHE A 120 -37.87 -17.43 37.91
CA PHE A 120 -37.81 -17.51 36.44
C PHE A 120 -39.16 -17.85 35.79
N HIS A 121 -40.24 -17.89 36.58
CA HIS A 121 -41.60 -18.23 36.16
C HIS A 121 -42.46 -16.99 35.93
#